data_AF-A0A1A1YXE9-F1
#
_entry.id   AF-A0A1A1YXE9-F1
#
_cell.length_a   1.000
_cell.length_b   1.000
_cell.length_c   1.000
_cell.angle_alpha   90.00
_cell.angle_beta   90.00
_cell.angle_gamma   90.00
#
_symmetry.space_group_name_H-M   'P 1'
#
loop_
_entity.id
_entity.type
_entity.pdbx_description
1 polymer ?
#
loop_
_entity_poly.entity_id
_entity_poly.type
_entity_poly.pdbx_seq_one_letter_code
_entity_poly.pdbx_strand_id
1 'polypeptide(L)'
;MSNNRISPDILSAASDALRWTPAPRPSLVARVTARLRADTFDHQLAVGVAPVDGSALAAHQARLTSRQEREAIARSLQHAVNDARSGAVFSSRIPLHSRNISAAEELIDRITLRLHSPRPVSARGMARLRRVLSDGSGPFYWYGKGDLAGRLGAALAAL
;
A
#
# COMPACT_ATOMS: atom_id res chain seq x y z
N MET A 1 14.31 -49.80 14.89
CA MET A 1 14.63 -48.76 15.89
C MET A 1 15.37 -47.64 15.19
N SER A 2 14.69 -46.54 14.84
CA SER A 2 15.33 -45.35 14.28
C SER A 2 14.85 -44.15 15.09
N ASN A 3 15.74 -43.62 15.91
CA ASN A 3 15.47 -42.56 16.88
C ASN A 3 15.54 -41.21 16.16
N ASN A 4 14.40 -40.62 15.82
CA ASN A 4 14.34 -39.30 15.19
C ASN A 4 14.48 -38.23 16.29
N ARG A 5 15.73 -37.84 16.62
CA ARG A 5 16.00 -36.72 17.52
C ARG A 5 15.76 -35.42 16.74
N ILE A 6 14.61 -34.80 16.96
CA ILE A 6 14.35 -33.43 16.52
C ILE A 6 15.31 -32.51 17.30
N SER A 7 16.19 -31.81 16.58
CA SER A 7 17.18 -30.90 17.13
C SER A 7 16.52 -29.74 17.91
N PRO A 8 16.96 -29.45 19.15
CA PRO A 8 16.37 -28.41 19.99
C PRO A 8 16.54 -26.98 19.44
N ASP A 9 17.46 -26.76 18.49
CA ASP A 9 17.71 -25.45 17.88
C ASP A 9 16.55 -24.93 17.01
N ILE A 10 15.76 -25.83 16.41
CA ILE A 10 14.57 -25.45 15.62
C ILE A 10 13.52 -24.81 16.52
N LEU A 11 13.41 -25.25 17.77
CA LEU A 11 12.47 -24.71 18.74
C LEU A 11 12.94 -23.36 19.29
N SER A 12 14.25 -23.10 19.35
CA SER A 12 14.81 -21.84 19.84
C SER A 12 14.62 -20.70 18.82
N ALA A 13 14.86 -20.94 17.53
CA ALA A 13 14.60 -19.95 16.48
C ALA A 13 13.10 -19.63 16.33
N ALA A 14 12.23 -20.62 16.53
CA ALA A 14 10.78 -20.42 16.55
C ALA A 14 10.30 -19.62 17.77
N SER A 15 11.04 -19.63 18.87
CA SER A 15 10.69 -18.91 20.10
C SER A 15 10.92 -17.40 19.98
N ASP A 16 11.91 -16.95 19.17
CA ASP A 16 12.11 -15.52 18.90
C ASP A 16 11.09 -14.95 17.90
N ALA A 17 10.59 -15.77 16.97
CA ALA A 17 9.53 -15.38 16.03
C ALA A 17 8.16 -15.16 16.72
N LEU A 18 7.98 -15.65 17.95
CA LEU A 18 6.74 -15.57 18.72
C LEU A 18 6.77 -14.52 19.84
N ARG A 19 7.86 -13.74 19.98
CA ARG A 19 7.86 -12.53 20.81
C ARG A 19 7.12 -11.39 20.09
N TRP A 20 5.83 -11.59 19.88
CA TRP A 20 4.92 -10.49 19.54
C TRP A 20 4.67 -9.67 20.80
N THR A 21 5.59 -8.76 21.13
CA THR A 21 5.24 -7.67 22.04
C THR A 21 4.27 -6.77 21.30
N PRO A 22 3.04 -6.56 21.80
CA PRO A 22 2.14 -5.62 21.16
C PRO A 22 2.81 -4.24 21.19
N ALA A 23 3.15 -3.72 20.01
CA ALA A 23 3.77 -2.41 19.89
C ALA A 23 2.94 -1.38 20.66
N PRO A 24 3.57 -0.46 21.42
CA PRO A 24 2.87 0.53 22.21
C PRO A 24 1.86 1.29 21.36
N ARG A 25 0.62 1.38 21.84
CA ARG A 25 -0.45 2.08 21.13
C ARG A 25 -0.03 3.52 20.90
N PRO A 26 -0.09 4.02 19.65
CA PRO A 26 0.32 5.39 19.36
C PRO A 26 -0.57 6.37 20.11
N SER A 27 0.03 7.43 20.63
CA SER A 27 -0.69 8.49 21.33
C SER A 27 -1.70 9.19 20.42
N LEU A 28 -2.70 9.85 20.99
CA LEU A 28 -3.69 10.62 20.22
C LEU A 28 -3.02 11.69 19.36
N VAL A 29 -2.00 12.37 19.89
CA VAL A 29 -1.19 13.35 19.16
C VAL A 29 -0.51 12.68 17.96
N ALA A 30 0.10 11.51 18.13
CA ALA A 30 0.73 10.77 17.05
C ALA A 30 -0.27 10.40 15.93
N ARG A 31 -1.51 10.04 16.28
CA ARG A 31 -2.58 9.76 15.30
C ARG A 31 -3.02 11.00 14.53
N VAL A 32 -3.08 12.16 15.19
CA VAL A 32 -3.42 13.44 14.53
C VAL A 32 -2.29 13.88 13.61
N THR A 33 -1.04 13.85 14.10
CA THR A 33 0.14 14.17 13.28
C THR A 33 0.26 13.24 12.06
N ALA A 34 -0.05 11.94 12.22
CA ALA A 34 -0.12 10.98 11.12
C ALA A 34 -1.08 11.40 10.00
N ARG A 35 -2.21 12.03 10.35
CA ARG A 35 -3.17 12.53 9.35
C ARG A 35 -2.70 13.81 8.68
N LEU A 36 -2.12 14.74 9.45
CA LEU A 36 -1.67 16.03 8.92
C LEU A 36 -0.44 15.91 8.01
N ARG A 37 0.46 14.95 8.30
CA ARG A 37 1.71 14.73 7.54
C ARG A 37 1.65 13.46 6.70
N ALA A 38 0.44 13.07 6.29
CA ALA A 38 0.22 11.80 5.59
C ALA A 38 1.06 11.68 4.31
N ASP A 39 1.21 12.76 3.54
CA ASP A 39 2.05 12.77 2.33
C ASP A 39 3.55 12.56 2.65
N THR A 40 4.07 13.25 3.66
CA THR A 40 5.45 13.06 4.12
C THR A 40 5.69 11.62 4.60
N PHE A 41 4.76 11.05 5.35
CA PHE A 41 4.88 9.67 5.82
C PHE A 41 4.71 8.64 4.69
N ASP A 42 3.86 8.90 3.70
CA ASP A 42 3.81 8.07 2.49
C ASP A 42 5.14 8.10 1.74
N HIS A 43 5.79 9.27 1.64
CA HIS A 43 7.12 9.36 1.04
C HIS A 43 8.15 8.51 1.80
N GLN A 44 8.21 8.63 3.13
CA GLN A 44 9.11 7.85 3.98
C GLN A 44 8.86 6.33 3.86
N LEU A 45 7.60 5.89 3.90
CA LEU A 45 7.26 4.48 3.75
C LEU A 45 7.54 3.96 2.33
N ALA A 46 7.33 4.78 1.29
CA ALA A 46 7.57 4.39 -0.11
C ALA A 46 9.06 4.13 -0.41
N VAL A 47 9.97 4.85 0.27
CA VAL A 47 11.42 4.62 0.17
C VAL A 47 11.91 3.52 1.12
N GLY A 48 11.09 3.11 2.10
CA GLY A 48 11.37 1.97 2.99
C GLY A 48 11.88 2.35 4.38
N VAL A 49 11.60 3.58 4.86
CA VAL A 49 11.94 3.97 6.23
C VAL A 49 11.19 3.08 7.23
N ALA A 50 11.93 2.41 8.12
CA ALA A 50 11.37 1.62 9.19
C ALA A 50 10.81 2.53 10.30
N PRO A 51 9.54 2.40 10.69
CA PRO A 51 8.99 3.18 11.79
C PRO A 51 9.54 2.73 13.14
N VAL A 52 9.82 3.71 14.01
CA VAL A 52 10.06 3.43 15.44
C VAL A 52 8.71 3.17 16.12
N ASP A 53 8.65 2.15 16.98
CA ASP A 53 7.43 1.81 17.72
C ASP A 53 6.87 3.00 18.52
N GLY A 54 5.54 3.14 18.52
CA GLY A 54 4.84 4.26 19.17
C GLY A 54 4.93 5.61 18.43
N SER A 55 5.73 5.73 17.36
CA SER A 55 5.84 6.96 16.57
C SER A 55 4.59 7.26 15.73
N ALA A 56 4.46 8.52 15.29
CA ALA A 56 3.43 8.92 14.32
C ALA A 56 3.57 8.17 12.98
N LEU A 57 4.80 7.83 12.57
CA LEU A 57 5.06 7.03 11.38
C LEU A 57 4.55 5.59 11.55
N ALA A 58 4.72 4.99 12.74
CA ALA A 58 4.18 3.65 13.04
C ALA A 58 2.65 3.65 13.06
N ALA A 59 2.04 4.71 13.63
CA ALA A 59 0.59 4.90 13.59
C ALA A 59 0.06 5.03 12.17
N HIS A 60 0.77 5.79 11.32
CA HIS A 60 0.43 5.93 9.91
C HIS A 60 0.60 4.62 9.14
N GLN A 61 1.68 3.87 9.40
CA GLN A 61 1.91 2.55 8.82
C GLN A 61 0.75 1.59 9.11
N ALA A 62 0.34 1.47 10.37
CA ALA A 62 -0.75 0.58 10.78
C ALA A 62 -2.09 0.97 10.14
N ARG A 63 -2.35 2.27 9.97
CA ARG A 63 -3.52 2.75 9.23
C ARG A 63 -3.43 2.40 7.75
N LEU A 64 -2.28 2.62 7.15
CA LEU A 64 -2.05 2.45 5.73
C LEU A 64 -2.17 0.98 5.28
N THR A 65 -1.81 0.03 6.14
CA THR A 65 -1.98 -1.42 5.89
C THR A 65 -3.31 -1.98 6.37
N SER A 66 -4.19 -1.15 6.93
CA SER A 66 -5.50 -1.57 7.42
C SER A 66 -6.39 -2.09 6.29
N ARG A 67 -7.30 -3.02 6.62
CA ARG A 67 -8.26 -3.57 5.65
C ARG A 67 -9.08 -2.47 4.97
N GLN A 68 -9.53 -1.47 5.72
CA GLN A 68 -10.31 -0.36 5.19
C GLN A 68 -9.53 0.42 4.13
N GLU A 69 -8.25 0.72 4.37
CA GLU A 69 -7.42 1.46 3.41
C GLU A 69 -7.12 0.62 2.16
N ARG A 70 -6.86 -0.69 2.32
CA ARG A 70 -6.70 -1.62 1.19
C ARG A 70 -7.93 -1.63 0.29
N GLU A 71 -9.12 -1.76 0.87
CA GLU A 71 -10.37 -1.75 0.14
C GLU A 71 -10.63 -0.38 -0.51
N ALA A 72 -10.30 0.72 0.16
CA ALA A 72 -10.44 2.06 -0.41
C ALA A 72 -9.57 2.24 -1.67
N ILE A 73 -8.29 1.86 -1.61
CA ILE A 73 -7.38 1.93 -2.76
C ILE A 73 -7.86 1.01 -3.88
N ALA A 74 -8.25 -0.22 -3.56
CA ALA A 74 -8.75 -1.17 -4.57
C ALA A 74 -10.02 -0.65 -5.26
N ARG A 75 -10.97 -0.08 -4.50
CA ARG A 75 -12.16 0.56 -5.07
C ARG A 75 -11.78 1.74 -5.96
N SER A 76 -10.90 2.64 -5.53
CA SER A 76 -10.46 3.78 -6.35
C SER A 76 -9.85 3.35 -7.69
N LEU A 77 -9.03 2.30 -7.67
CA LEU A 77 -8.44 1.74 -8.89
C LEU A 77 -9.50 1.13 -9.83
N GLN A 78 -10.43 0.34 -9.29
CA GLN A 78 -11.54 -0.22 -10.08
C GLN A 78 -12.44 0.86 -10.67
N HIS A 79 -12.75 1.92 -9.92
CA HIS A 79 -13.54 3.05 -10.42
C HIS A 79 -12.81 3.74 -11.57
N ALA A 80 -11.51 3.96 -11.44
CA ALA A 80 -10.71 4.57 -12.51
C ALA A 80 -10.71 3.74 -13.81
N VAL A 81 -10.64 2.40 -13.71
CA VAL A 81 -10.78 1.51 -14.88
C VAL A 81 -12.17 1.60 -15.49
N ASN A 82 -13.22 1.55 -14.65
CA ASN A 82 -14.60 1.67 -15.13
C ASN A 82 -14.87 3.02 -15.82
N ASP A 83 -14.34 4.12 -15.26
CA ASP A 83 -14.44 5.47 -15.82
C ASP A 83 -13.66 5.57 -17.15
N ALA A 84 -12.48 4.96 -17.23
CA ALA A 84 -11.69 4.91 -18.46
C ALA A 84 -12.41 4.12 -19.57
N ARG A 85 -13.11 3.03 -19.24
CA ARG A 85 -13.90 2.22 -20.19
C ARG A 85 -15.18 2.92 -20.64
N SER A 86 -15.86 3.62 -19.75
CA SER A 86 -17.13 4.30 -20.06
C SER A 86 -16.94 5.64 -20.78
N GLY A 87 -15.70 6.14 -20.86
CA GLY A 87 -15.41 7.47 -21.39
C GLY A 87 -15.93 8.60 -20.49
N ALA A 88 -16.33 8.28 -19.26
CA ALA A 88 -16.78 9.26 -18.28
C ALA A 88 -15.58 10.10 -17.80
N VAL A 89 -15.40 11.26 -18.41
CA VAL A 89 -14.31 12.19 -18.09
C VAL A 89 -14.52 12.98 -16.79
N PHE A 90 -15.69 12.84 -16.13
CA PHE A 90 -16.19 13.84 -15.17
C PHE A 90 -16.37 13.38 -13.72
N SER A 91 -15.87 12.21 -13.33
CA SER A 91 -15.98 11.75 -11.93
C SER A 91 -14.97 12.42 -10.97
N SER A 92 -13.90 13.01 -11.50
CA SER A 92 -12.79 13.61 -10.72
C SER A 92 -12.61 15.09 -11.05
N ARG A 93 -12.28 15.92 -10.04
CA ARG A 93 -11.85 17.33 -10.23
C ARG A 93 -10.64 17.48 -11.17
N ILE A 94 -9.92 16.39 -11.42
CA ILE A 94 -8.80 16.29 -12.36
C ILE A 94 -9.08 15.13 -13.34
N PRO A 95 -9.16 15.37 -14.65
CA PRO A 95 -9.45 14.31 -15.62
C PRO A 95 -8.43 13.17 -15.55
N LEU A 96 -8.91 11.93 -15.65
CA LEU A 96 -8.08 10.73 -15.66
C LEU A 96 -7.46 10.49 -17.04
N HIS A 97 -6.26 9.89 -17.08
CA HIS A 97 -5.62 9.53 -18.34
C HIS A 97 -6.12 8.16 -18.85
N SER A 98 -7.33 8.12 -19.42
CA SER A 98 -8.02 6.88 -19.83
C SER A 98 -7.12 5.91 -20.60
N ARG A 99 -6.37 6.39 -21.60
CA ARG A 99 -5.47 5.54 -22.40
C ARG A 99 -4.37 4.85 -21.57
N ASN A 100 -3.79 5.55 -20.59
CA ASN A 100 -2.75 4.96 -19.72
C ASN A 100 -3.37 3.95 -18.76
N ILE A 101 -4.56 4.26 -18.23
CA ILE A 101 -5.30 3.37 -17.34
C ILE A 101 -5.71 2.09 -18.08
N SER A 102 -6.27 2.20 -19.28
CA SER A 102 -6.61 1.05 -20.12
C SER A 102 -5.39 0.22 -20.49
N ALA A 103 -4.25 0.85 -20.78
CA ALA A 103 -3.00 0.13 -21.04
C ALA A 103 -2.45 -0.61 -19.81
N ALA A 104 -2.76 -0.13 -18.60
CA ALA A 104 -2.32 -0.72 -17.33
C ALA A 104 -3.41 -1.59 -16.67
N GLU A 105 -4.52 -1.88 -17.34
CA GLU A 105 -5.71 -2.49 -16.77
C GLU A 105 -5.43 -3.86 -16.11
N GLU A 106 -4.74 -4.75 -16.80
CA GLU A 106 -4.37 -6.08 -16.26
C GLU A 106 -3.54 -5.95 -14.96
N LEU A 107 -2.65 -4.97 -14.92
CA LEU A 107 -1.80 -4.74 -13.76
C LEU A 107 -2.61 -4.15 -12.59
N ILE A 108 -3.57 -3.26 -12.89
CA ILE A 108 -4.53 -2.74 -11.91
C ILE A 108 -5.38 -3.87 -11.34
N ASP A 109 -5.84 -4.81 -12.16
CA ASP A 109 -6.62 -5.97 -11.71
C ASP A 109 -5.80 -6.88 -10.79
N ARG A 110 -4.54 -7.13 -11.12
CA ARG A 110 -3.62 -7.89 -10.26
C ARG A 110 -3.39 -7.21 -8.90
N ILE A 111 -3.21 -5.90 -8.87
CA ILE A 111 -3.10 -5.13 -7.62
C ILE A 111 -4.40 -5.27 -6.82
N THR A 112 -5.53 -5.08 -7.46
CA THR A 112 -6.85 -5.15 -6.85
C THR A 112 -7.09 -6.53 -6.22
N LEU A 113 -6.77 -7.61 -6.93
CA LEU A 113 -6.84 -8.98 -6.43
C LEU A 113 -5.93 -9.16 -5.19
N ARG A 114 -4.69 -8.65 -5.24
CA ARG A 114 -3.74 -8.70 -4.12
C ARG A 114 -4.27 -7.95 -2.89
N LEU A 115 -4.90 -6.78 -3.07
CA LEU A 115 -5.44 -5.97 -1.98
C LEU A 115 -6.68 -6.58 -1.31
N HIS A 116 -7.50 -7.30 -2.07
CA HIS A 116 -8.65 -8.04 -1.52
C HIS A 116 -8.26 -9.34 -0.83
N SER A 117 -7.07 -9.88 -1.12
CA SER A 117 -6.60 -11.10 -0.46
C SER A 117 -6.46 -10.92 1.07
N PRO A 118 -6.70 -11.97 1.87
CA PRO A 118 -6.54 -11.91 3.32
C PRO A 118 -5.08 -11.76 3.75
N ARG A 119 -4.12 -11.94 2.82
CA ARG A 119 -2.69 -11.87 3.10
C ARG A 119 -2.29 -10.46 3.56
N PRO A 120 -1.38 -10.32 4.55
CA PRO A 120 -0.79 -9.03 4.90
C PRO A 120 -0.20 -8.34 3.67
N VAL A 121 -0.23 -7.02 3.63
CA VAL A 121 0.40 -6.21 2.58
C VAL A 121 1.47 -5.34 3.20
N SER A 122 2.54 -5.06 2.47
CA SER A 122 3.56 -4.14 2.96
C SER A 122 3.08 -2.69 2.93
N ALA A 123 3.55 -1.91 3.90
CA ALA A 123 3.32 -0.48 3.96
C ALA A 123 3.99 0.29 2.80
N ARG A 124 5.12 -0.23 2.30
CA ARG A 124 5.86 0.36 1.17
C ARG A 124 5.05 0.29 -0.12
N GLY A 125 4.48 -0.87 -0.42
CA GLY A 125 3.62 -1.06 -1.59
C GLY A 125 2.37 -0.18 -1.49
N MET A 126 1.70 -0.19 -0.34
CA MET A 126 0.54 0.66 -0.09
C MET A 126 0.85 2.16 -0.23
N ALA A 127 1.98 2.62 0.30
CA ALA A 127 2.41 4.01 0.19
C ALA A 127 2.68 4.42 -1.27
N ARG A 128 3.31 3.53 -2.06
CA ARG A 128 3.53 3.76 -3.49
C ARG A 128 2.21 3.86 -4.26
N LEU A 129 1.24 2.98 -3.98
CA LEU A 129 -0.09 3.06 -4.58
C LEU A 129 -0.79 4.37 -4.23
N ARG A 130 -0.76 4.76 -2.96
CA ARG A 130 -1.37 6.01 -2.50
C ARG A 130 -0.76 7.22 -3.20
N ARG A 131 0.56 7.22 -3.39
CA ARG A 131 1.26 8.27 -4.16
C ARG A 131 0.90 8.30 -5.64
N VAL A 132 0.69 7.14 -6.28
CA VAL A 132 0.19 7.12 -7.68
C VAL A 132 -1.19 7.77 -7.78
N LEU A 133 -2.06 7.53 -6.80
CA LEU A 133 -3.40 8.09 -6.77
C LEU A 133 -3.42 9.57 -6.33
N SER A 134 -2.53 10.00 -5.44
CA SER A 134 -2.53 11.37 -4.92
C SER A 134 -1.66 12.36 -5.72
N ASP A 135 -0.74 11.86 -6.54
CA ASP A 135 0.09 12.69 -7.43
C ASP A 135 -0.73 13.15 -8.64
N GLY A 136 -1.41 14.30 -8.50
CA GLY A 136 -2.19 14.94 -9.58
C GLY A 136 -1.38 15.34 -10.81
N SER A 137 -0.04 15.35 -10.70
CA SER A 137 0.89 15.57 -11.82
C SER A 137 1.45 14.28 -12.42
N GLY A 138 1.05 13.13 -11.85
CA GLY A 138 1.50 11.81 -12.24
C GLY A 138 0.70 11.21 -13.41
N PRO A 139 1.20 10.10 -14.00
CA PRO A 139 0.70 9.56 -15.26
C PRO A 139 -0.70 8.91 -15.16
N PHE A 140 -1.29 8.92 -13.97
CA PHE A 140 -2.67 8.51 -13.72
C PHE A 140 -3.68 9.56 -14.20
N TYR A 141 -3.26 10.83 -14.24
CA TYR A 141 -4.09 11.98 -14.60
C TYR A 141 -3.71 12.52 -15.99
N TRP A 142 -4.69 13.08 -16.70
CA TRP A 142 -4.58 13.45 -18.12
C TRP A 142 -3.39 14.36 -18.44
N TYR A 143 -3.15 15.36 -17.59
CA TYR A 143 -2.04 16.31 -17.76
C TYR A 143 -0.74 15.84 -17.11
N GLY A 144 -0.77 14.70 -16.43
CA GLY A 144 0.38 14.19 -15.72
C GLY A 144 1.35 13.44 -16.62
N LYS A 145 2.60 13.33 -16.17
CA LYS A 145 3.71 12.73 -16.93
C LYS A 145 4.29 11.53 -16.21
N GLY A 146 4.96 10.67 -16.98
CA GLY A 146 5.73 9.54 -16.48
C GLY A 146 5.16 8.19 -16.89
N ASP A 147 5.67 7.14 -16.26
CA ASP A 147 5.30 5.76 -16.55
C ASP A 147 4.34 5.21 -15.48
N LEU A 148 3.07 5.05 -15.85
CA LEU A 148 2.06 4.48 -14.96
C LEU A 148 2.33 3.00 -14.69
N ALA A 149 2.66 2.22 -15.72
CA ALA A 149 2.88 0.79 -15.61
C ALA A 149 4.08 0.49 -14.71
N GLY A 150 5.20 1.21 -14.87
CA GLY A 150 6.37 1.07 -14.01
C GLY A 150 6.09 1.48 -12.56
N ARG A 151 5.35 2.57 -12.32
CA ARG A 151 4.99 3.00 -10.96
C ARG A 151 4.09 1.97 -10.27
N LEU A 152 3.05 1.48 -10.95
CA LEU A 152 2.16 0.47 -10.41
C LEU A 152 2.85 -0.89 -10.25
N GLY A 153 3.71 -1.28 -11.20
CA GLY A 153 4.52 -2.50 -11.12
C GLY A 153 5.49 -2.48 -9.93
N ALA A 154 6.17 -1.36 -9.70
CA ALA A 154 7.02 -1.16 -8.53
C ALA A 154 6.24 -1.13 -7.21
N ALA A 155 4.97 -0.71 -7.23
CA ALA A 155 4.10 -0.81 -6.08
C ALA A 155 3.68 -2.27 -5.83
N LEU A 156 3.23 -2.99 -6.86
CA LEU A 156 2.83 -4.39 -6.79
C LEU A 156 3.98 -5.29 -6.31
N ALA A 157 5.19 -5.11 -6.84
CA ALA A 157 6.38 -5.85 -6.41
C ALA A 157 6.71 -5.64 -4.93
N ALA A 158 6.25 -4.54 -4.34
CA ALA A 158 6.45 -4.24 -2.94
C ALA A 158 5.26 -4.68 -2.05
N LEU A 159 4.13 -5.19 -2.57
CA LEU A 159 2.93 -5.53 -1.77
C LEU A 159 3.01 -6.87 -1.04
#